data_AF-X0XKS3-F1
#
_entry.id   AF-X0XKS3-F1
#
_cell.length_a   1.000
_cell.length_b   1.000
_cell.length_c   1.000
_cell.angle_alpha   90.00
_cell.angle_beta   90.00
_cell.angle_gamma   90.00
#
_symmetry.space_group_name_H-M   'P 1'
#
loop_
_entity.id
_entity.type
_entity.pdbx_description
1 polymer ?
#
loop_
_entity_poly.entity_id
_entity_poly.type
_entity_poly.pdbx_seq_one_letter_code
_entity_poly.pdbx_strand_id
1 'polypeptide(L)'
;ITNFFDADLATQSAAQIAFPAAVPAAYRIDPSKCLYLNYEICGLCYQVCGPDAIDFTQKDSVLSLDNVGAIIVATGLDLAEDIHTLNNYGYQKYDNVVTAMELERLICASGPQEGHLSRLTDGKHPQKIAFLQCIDSRSQRGQLYCSSICCMYTTKEAIIAYEHNNELESYVFYIDMRAGGKGFQKFLRRGAEEYNIKYIKSKISHIEVDENDNPIITYEDYETSEIKQLTVDLVVLATCIIPSRGIYK
;
A
#
# COMPACT_ATOMS: atom_id res chain seq x y z
N ILE A 1 1.53 -14.15 12.65
CA ILE A 1 2.21 -14.15 11.33
C ILE A 1 1.80 -12.85 10.65
N THR A 2 2.69 -12.09 10.02
CA THR A 2 2.24 -10.86 9.35
C THR A 2 1.31 -11.21 8.18
N ASN A 3 0.33 -10.34 7.92
CA ASN A 3 -0.62 -10.50 6.84
C ASN A 3 -0.18 -9.73 5.60
N PHE A 4 0.41 -10.45 4.64
CA PHE A 4 0.80 -9.90 3.35
C PHE A 4 -0.35 -9.20 2.61
N PHE A 5 -1.59 -9.71 2.70
CA PHE A 5 -2.75 -9.07 2.05
C PHE A 5 -3.05 -7.69 2.65
N ASP A 6 -2.80 -7.52 3.95
CA ASP A 6 -2.94 -6.25 4.66
C ASP A 6 -1.63 -5.45 4.71
N ALA A 7 -0.74 -5.64 3.72
CA ALA A 7 0.55 -4.96 3.65
C ALA A 7 1.38 -5.12 4.94
N ASP A 8 1.29 -6.29 5.58
CA ASP A 8 1.94 -6.64 6.85
C ASP A 8 1.54 -5.77 8.06
N LEU A 9 0.50 -4.95 7.95
CA LEU A 9 -0.03 -4.08 9.02
C LEU A 9 -0.80 -4.84 10.11
N ALA A 10 -1.26 -6.05 9.78
CA ALA A 10 -1.99 -6.92 10.70
C ALA A 10 -1.31 -8.28 10.86
N THR A 11 -1.74 -8.99 11.90
CA THR A 11 -1.36 -10.39 12.09
C THR A 11 -2.49 -11.33 11.72
N GLN A 12 -2.12 -12.51 11.24
CA GLN A 12 -3.00 -13.60 10.88
C GLN A 12 -2.53 -14.92 11.52
N SER A 13 -3.46 -15.87 11.63
CA SER A 13 -3.23 -17.24 12.06
C SER A 13 -2.64 -18.10 10.93
N ALA A 14 -2.04 -19.24 11.26
CA ALA A 14 -1.50 -20.15 10.24
C ALA A 14 -2.62 -20.75 9.37
N ALA A 15 -3.74 -21.15 10.00
CA ALA A 15 -4.98 -21.50 9.31
C ALA A 15 -5.78 -20.22 9.04
N GLN A 16 -5.99 -19.88 7.78
CA GLN A 16 -6.44 -18.55 7.37
C GLN A 16 -7.16 -18.55 6.03
N ILE A 17 -7.98 -17.54 5.79
CA ILE A 17 -8.50 -17.17 4.47
C ILE A 17 -7.80 -15.88 4.02
N ALA A 18 -7.59 -15.72 2.71
CA ALA A 18 -6.82 -14.57 2.21
C ALA A 18 -7.46 -13.21 2.56
N PHE A 19 -8.78 -13.10 2.41
CA PHE A 19 -9.60 -11.94 2.78
C PHE A 19 -11.08 -12.35 2.82
N PRO A 20 -11.99 -11.55 3.40
CA PRO A 20 -13.39 -11.98 3.63
C PRO A 20 -14.18 -12.39 2.36
N ALA A 21 -13.86 -11.79 1.21
CA ALA A 21 -14.51 -12.07 -0.07
C ALA A 21 -13.65 -12.95 -1.01
N ALA A 22 -12.70 -13.72 -0.47
CA ALA A 22 -11.83 -14.56 -1.29
C ALA A 22 -12.61 -15.62 -2.09
N VAL A 23 -12.16 -15.88 -3.32
CA VAL A 23 -12.71 -16.91 -4.21
C VAL A 23 -11.58 -17.83 -4.67
N PRO A 24 -11.66 -19.16 -4.42
CA PRO A 24 -12.70 -19.83 -3.65
C PRO A 24 -12.72 -19.38 -2.17
N ALA A 25 -13.90 -19.42 -1.54
CA ALA A 25 -14.08 -19.11 -0.13
C ALA A 25 -13.59 -20.28 0.75
N ALA A 26 -12.29 -20.54 0.67
CA ALA A 26 -11.61 -21.67 1.28
C ALA A 26 -10.44 -21.19 2.15
N TYR A 27 -10.28 -21.85 3.28
CA TYR A 27 -9.14 -21.66 4.16
C TYR A 27 -7.93 -22.43 3.62
N ARG A 28 -6.74 -21.94 3.97
CA ARG A 28 -5.46 -22.61 3.77
C ARG A 28 -4.69 -22.64 5.09
N ILE A 29 -3.78 -23.59 5.22
CA ILE A 29 -2.82 -23.64 6.32
C ILE A 29 -1.45 -23.27 5.75
N ASP A 30 -0.80 -22.24 6.31
CA ASP A 30 0.60 -21.93 6.00
C ASP A 30 1.52 -22.96 6.69
N PRO A 31 2.16 -23.87 5.93
CA PRO A 31 2.98 -24.92 6.51
C PRO A 31 4.23 -24.36 7.20
N SER A 32 4.74 -23.21 6.77
CA SER A 32 5.96 -22.60 7.35
C SER A 32 5.74 -22.02 8.74
N LYS A 33 4.48 -21.82 9.15
CA LYS A 33 4.09 -21.21 10.43
C LYS A 33 3.18 -22.09 11.29
N CYS A 34 2.68 -23.20 10.75
CA CYS A 34 1.79 -24.10 11.47
C CYS A 34 2.55 -24.91 12.54
N LEU A 35 2.15 -24.78 13.81
CA LEU A 35 2.82 -25.49 14.91
C LEU A 35 2.62 -27.01 14.88
N TYR A 36 1.51 -27.51 14.33
CA TYR A 36 1.33 -28.96 14.16
C TYR A 36 2.28 -29.52 13.10
N LEU A 37 2.34 -28.90 11.92
CA LEU A 37 3.16 -29.40 10.82
C LEU A 37 4.66 -29.31 11.11
N ASN A 38 5.10 -28.37 11.95
CA ASN A 38 6.52 -28.19 12.28
C ASN A 38 6.95 -28.92 13.55
N TYR A 39 6.06 -29.11 14.53
CA TYR A 39 6.43 -29.60 15.86
C TYR A 39 5.44 -30.60 16.47
N GLU A 40 4.31 -30.88 15.82
CA GLU A 40 3.27 -31.80 16.30
C GLU A 40 2.63 -31.42 17.66
N ILE A 41 2.69 -30.15 18.06
CA ILE A 41 2.25 -29.68 19.40
C ILE A 41 0.87 -28.98 19.43
N CYS A 42 0.18 -28.85 18.30
CA CYS A 42 -1.09 -28.09 18.20
C CYS A 42 -2.15 -28.88 17.44
N GLY A 43 -3.43 -28.69 17.72
CA GLY A 43 -4.52 -29.34 16.95
C GLY A 43 -5.84 -28.58 17.01
N LEU A 44 -5.80 -27.31 17.44
CA LEU A 44 -7.00 -26.55 17.78
C LEU A 44 -7.93 -26.34 16.58
N CYS A 45 -7.37 -26.02 15.41
CA CYS A 45 -8.17 -25.84 14.19
C CYS A 45 -8.89 -27.13 13.79
N TYR A 46 -8.25 -28.29 13.93
CA TYR A 46 -8.84 -29.59 13.64
C TYR A 46 -10.00 -29.89 14.60
N GLN A 47 -9.81 -29.66 15.90
CA GLN A 47 -10.82 -29.93 16.93
C GLN A 47 -12.12 -29.13 16.76
N VAL A 48 -12.06 -27.93 16.18
CA VAL A 48 -13.23 -27.05 15.98
C VAL A 48 -13.83 -27.14 14.58
N CYS A 49 -13.21 -27.91 13.67
CA CYS A 49 -13.64 -28.01 12.28
C CYS A 49 -14.83 -28.97 12.15
N GLY A 50 -16.06 -28.44 12.24
CA GLY A 50 -17.28 -29.27 12.13
C GLY A 50 -17.37 -30.16 10.87
N PRO A 51 -16.92 -29.71 9.68
CA PRO A 51 -16.90 -30.55 8.47
C PRO A 51 -15.76 -31.57 8.38
N ASP A 52 -14.85 -31.64 9.36
CA ASP A 52 -13.66 -32.51 9.33
C ASP A 52 -12.78 -32.31 8.07
N ALA A 53 -12.70 -31.07 7.57
CA ALA A 53 -12.04 -30.75 6.29
C ALA A 53 -10.51 -30.61 6.37
N ILE A 54 -9.93 -30.62 7.57
CA ILE A 54 -8.49 -30.38 7.77
C ILE A 54 -7.72 -31.71 7.62
N ASP A 55 -6.89 -31.80 6.59
CA ASP A 55 -5.97 -32.91 6.35
C ASP A 55 -4.52 -32.41 6.39
N PHE A 56 -3.81 -32.72 7.49
CA PHE A 56 -2.39 -32.38 7.65
C PHE A 56 -1.44 -33.25 6.81
N THR A 57 -1.95 -34.31 6.16
CA THR A 57 -1.17 -35.21 5.32
C THR A 57 -1.25 -34.87 3.83
N GLN A 58 -2.08 -33.88 3.47
CA GLN A 58 -2.22 -33.39 2.10
C GLN A 58 -0.85 -33.01 1.50
N LYS A 59 -0.60 -33.43 0.27
CA LYS A 59 0.62 -33.13 -0.49
C LYS A 59 0.29 -32.46 -1.81
N ASP A 60 1.26 -31.71 -2.33
CA ASP A 60 1.19 -31.15 -3.67
C ASP A 60 0.96 -32.25 -4.71
N SER A 61 0.08 -31.98 -5.66
CA SER A 61 -0.18 -32.86 -6.80
C SER A 61 0.18 -32.16 -8.10
N VAL A 62 0.87 -32.87 -8.99
CA VAL A 62 1.12 -32.40 -10.35
C VAL A 62 -0.08 -32.75 -11.23
N LEU A 63 -0.71 -31.74 -11.80
CA LEU A 63 -1.79 -31.91 -12.77
C LEU A 63 -1.24 -31.76 -14.20
N SER A 64 -1.31 -32.83 -14.98
CA SER A 64 -1.00 -32.78 -16.42
C SER A 64 -2.26 -32.43 -17.19
N LEU A 65 -2.20 -31.33 -17.94
CA LEU A 65 -3.29 -30.89 -18.81
C LEU A 65 -2.91 -31.18 -20.25
N ASP A 66 -3.63 -32.10 -20.89
CA ASP A 66 -3.47 -32.38 -22.30
C ASP A 66 -4.28 -31.38 -23.15
N ASN A 67 -3.85 -31.18 -24.41
CA ASN A 67 -4.56 -30.36 -25.39
C ASN A 67 -4.70 -28.86 -25.07
N VAL A 68 -3.72 -28.26 -24.37
CA VAL A 68 -3.65 -26.81 -24.20
C VAL A 68 -3.17 -26.15 -25.51
N GLY A 69 -4.08 -25.44 -26.19
CA GLY A 69 -3.76 -24.78 -27.47
C GLY A 69 -3.07 -23.42 -27.34
N ALA A 70 -3.21 -22.73 -26.20
CA ALA A 70 -2.60 -21.43 -25.95
C ALA A 70 -2.45 -21.18 -24.44
N ILE A 71 -1.45 -20.36 -24.07
CA ILE A 71 -1.19 -19.93 -22.68
C ILE A 71 -1.24 -18.39 -22.64
N ILE A 72 -1.97 -17.85 -21.66
CA ILE A 72 -2.04 -16.41 -21.39
C ILE A 72 -1.28 -16.13 -20.10
N VAL A 73 -0.29 -15.25 -20.16
CA VAL A 73 0.48 -14.82 -18.97
C VAL A 73 -0.12 -13.51 -18.45
N ALA A 74 -0.70 -13.56 -17.26
CA ALA A 74 -1.35 -12.43 -16.60
C ALA A 74 -1.02 -12.38 -15.10
N THR A 75 0.26 -12.55 -14.75
CA THR A 75 0.76 -12.65 -13.37
C THR A 75 0.78 -11.32 -12.60
N GLY A 76 0.40 -10.22 -13.25
CA GLY A 76 0.26 -8.91 -12.61
C GLY A 76 1.58 -8.16 -12.42
N LEU A 77 1.67 -7.48 -11.28
CA LEU A 77 2.75 -6.59 -10.88
C LEU A 77 2.94 -6.67 -9.36
N ASP A 78 4.10 -6.22 -8.90
CA ASP A 78 4.40 -5.96 -7.49
C ASP A 78 4.73 -4.48 -7.28
N LEU A 79 4.91 -4.07 -6.02
CA LEU A 79 5.39 -2.74 -5.66
C LEU A 79 6.89 -2.76 -5.32
N ALA A 80 7.58 -1.70 -5.68
CA ALA A 80 8.95 -1.44 -5.28
C ALA A 80 8.97 -1.03 -3.80
N GLU A 81 9.12 -2.03 -2.94
CA GLU A 81 9.12 -1.90 -1.48
C GLU A 81 10.52 -2.14 -0.89
N ASP A 82 11.57 -1.86 -1.66
CA ASP A 82 12.93 -1.95 -1.14
C ASP A 82 13.12 -0.95 0.01
N ILE A 83 13.23 -1.49 1.23
CA ILE A 83 13.32 -0.71 2.46
C ILE A 83 14.50 0.24 2.40
N HIS A 84 15.64 -0.18 1.83
CA HIS A 84 16.84 0.66 1.73
C HIS A 84 16.58 1.92 0.90
N THR A 85 15.83 1.80 -0.19
CA THR A 85 15.46 2.92 -1.04
C THR A 85 14.40 3.80 -0.38
N LEU A 86 13.35 3.20 0.18
CA LEU A 86 12.24 3.92 0.79
C LEU A 86 12.61 4.61 2.12
N ASN A 87 13.61 4.10 2.84
CA ASN A 87 14.10 4.72 4.08
C ASN A 87 14.66 6.13 3.86
N ASN A 88 15.13 6.45 2.65
CA ASN A 88 15.51 7.82 2.27
C ASN A 88 14.34 8.82 2.39
N TYR A 89 13.10 8.31 2.37
CA TYR A 89 11.87 9.06 2.58
C TYR A 89 11.25 8.78 3.95
N GLY A 90 11.98 8.17 4.88
CA GLY A 90 11.52 7.91 6.24
C GLY A 90 10.67 6.65 6.43
N TYR A 91 10.45 5.85 5.38
CA TYR A 91 9.69 4.60 5.51
C TYR A 91 10.35 3.62 6.48
N GLN A 92 9.57 3.05 7.40
CA GLN A 92 10.01 2.20 8.51
C GLN A 92 11.05 2.84 9.45
N LYS A 93 11.35 4.13 9.26
CA LYS A 93 12.12 4.96 10.21
C LYS A 93 11.18 5.81 11.06
N TYR A 94 10.10 6.29 10.44
CA TYR A 94 9.04 7.05 11.09
C TYR A 94 7.71 6.34 10.85
N ASP A 95 7.00 6.03 11.92
CA ASP A 95 5.75 5.26 11.87
C ASP A 95 4.62 5.97 11.10
N ASN A 96 4.66 7.31 11.00
CA ASN A 96 3.70 8.11 10.23
C ASN A 96 4.13 8.31 8.77
N VAL A 97 5.06 7.49 8.25
CA VAL A 97 5.39 7.40 6.83
C VAL A 97 4.99 6.02 6.33
N VAL A 98 3.96 5.97 5.49
CA VAL A 98 3.41 4.73 4.92
C VAL A 98 3.49 4.76 3.40
N THR A 99 3.36 3.60 2.76
CA THR A 99 3.15 3.45 1.33
C THR A 99 1.69 3.68 0.96
N ALA A 100 1.43 3.97 -0.31
CA ALA A 100 0.06 4.07 -0.83
C ALA A 100 -0.73 2.75 -0.66
N MET A 101 -0.08 1.59 -0.77
CA MET A 101 -0.73 0.30 -0.56
C MET A 101 -1.12 0.06 0.90
N GLU A 102 -0.26 0.44 1.84
CA GLU A 102 -0.62 0.42 3.26
C GLU A 102 -1.81 1.33 3.53
N LEU A 103 -1.83 2.56 2.97
CA LEU A 103 -2.99 3.43 3.08
C LEU A 103 -4.27 2.80 2.51
N GLU A 104 -4.21 2.15 1.35
CA GLU A 104 -5.35 1.42 0.77
C GLU A 104 -5.88 0.36 1.73
N ARG A 105 -5.00 -0.36 2.45
CA ARG A 105 -5.41 -1.35 3.44
C ARG A 105 -6.00 -0.67 4.67
N LEU A 106 -5.37 0.38 5.20
CA LEU A 106 -5.85 1.12 6.38
C LEU A 106 -7.27 1.69 6.17
N ILE A 107 -7.53 2.29 5.01
CA ILE A 107 -8.83 2.92 4.69
C ILE A 107 -9.87 1.93 4.14
N CYS A 108 -9.49 0.67 3.90
CA CYS A 108 -10.42 -0.36 3.45
C CYS A 108 -11.35 -0.78 4.59
N ALA A 109 -12.66 -0.82 4.33
CA ALA A 109 -13.66 -1.28 5.30
C ALA A 109 -13.41 -2.71 5.81
N SER A 110 -12.77 -3.57 5.01
CA SER A 110 -12.35 -4.92 5.41
C SER A 110 -10.84 -5.03 5.66
N GLY A 111 -10.20 -3.90 5.96
CA GLY A 111 -8.79 -3.80 6.30
C GLY A 111 -8.54 -3.78 7.80
N PRO A 112 -7.28 -3.64 8.22
CA PRO A 112 -6.85 -3.74 9.62
C PRO A 112 -7.46 -2.67 10.54
N GLN A 113 -7.83 -1.50 10.01
CA GLN A 113 -8.49 -0.43 10.77
C GLN A 113 -10.00 -0.36 10.49
N GLU A 114 -10.59 -1.36 9.82
CA GLU A 114 -12.03 -1.40 9.49
C GLU A 114 -12.54 -0.15 8.75
N GLY A 115 -11.65 0.49 7.98
CA GLY A 115 -11.92 1.74 7.25
C GLY A 115 -11.66 3.02 8.04
N HIS A 116 -11.29 2.94 9.32
CA HIS A 116 -10.99 4.14 10.12
C HIS A 116 -9.57 4.64 9.87
N LEU A 117 -9.41 5.66 9.01
CA LEU A 117 -8.13 6.30 8.77
C LEU A 117 -7.52 6.91 10.04
N SER A 118 -6.57 6.21 10.64
CA SER A 118 -5.93 6.59 11.92
C SER A 118 -4.42 6.41 11.84
N ARG A 119 -3.67 7.33 12.45
CA ARG A 119 -2.21 7.25 12.54
C ARG A 119 -1.77 5.98 13.28
N LEU A 120 -0.68 5.38 12.81
CA LEU A 120 -0.12 4.16 13.42
C LEU A 120 0.52 4.41 14.79
N THR A 121 0.99 5.64 15.03
CA THR A 121 1.67 6.05 16.28
C THR A 121 0.72 6.18 17.46
N ASP A 122 -0.36 6.94 17.29
CA ASP A 122 -1.21 7.39 18.41
C ASP A 122 -2.72 7.15 18.17
N GLY A 123 -3.08 6.55 17.04
CA GLY A 123 -4.47 6.26 16.69
C GLY A 123 -5.31 7.50 16.38
N LYS A 124 -4.73 8.70 16.28
CA LYS A 124 -5.49 9.92 15.95
C LYS A 124 -5.80 9.99 14.46
N HIS A 125 -6.91 10.63 14.13
CA HIS A 125 -7.23 10.97 12.74
C HIS A 125 -6.28 12.05 12.22
N PRO A 126 -5.58 11.82 11.09
CA PRO A 126 -4.74 12.83 10.48
C PRO A 126 -5.60 14.01 9.99
N GLN A 127 -5.12 15.23 10.18
CA GLN A 127 -5.72 16.46 9.64
C GLN A 127 -4.98 16.95 8.40
N LYS A 128 -3.68 16.62 8.28
CA LYS A 128 -2.85 16.94 7.11
C LYS A 128 -2.14 15.69 6.61
N ILE A 129 -2.29 15.39 5.32
CA ILE A 129 -1.60 14.28 4.67
C ILE A 129 -0.77 14.79 3.50
N ALA A 130 0.48 14.37 3.43
CA ALA A 130 1.31 14.57 2.25
C ALA A 130 1.42 13.30 1.42
N PHE A 131 1.16 13.40 0.13
CA PHE A 131 1.37 12.34 -0.83
C PHE A 131 2.58 12.67 -1.70
N LEU A 132 3.57 11.78 -1.73
CA LEU A 132 4.80 11.98 -2.48
C LEU A 132 4.76 11.13 -3.75
N GLN A 133 4.77 11.80 -4.91
CA GLN A 133 4.72 11.12 -6.20
C GLN A 133 6.08 10.58 -6.64
N CYS A 134 6.03 9.63 -7.57
CA CYS A 134 7.21 9.08 -8.24
C CYS A 134 8.23 8.46 -7.27
N ILE A 135 7.79 7.87 -6.16
CA ILE A 135 8.70 7.19 -5.24
C ILE A 135 9.23 5.94 -5.94
N ASP A 136 10.55 5.90 -6.10
CA ASP A 136 11.29 4.89 -6.87
C ASP A 136 10.92 4.81 -8.38
N SER A 137 10.18 5.79 -8.89
CA SER A 137 9.75 5.92 -10.28
C SER A 137 10.39 7.15 -10.91
N ARG A 138 10.72 7.10 -12.21
CA ARG A 138 11.40 8.21 -12.91
C ARG A 138 12.66 8.72 -12.19
N SER A 139 13.40 7.80 -11.57
CA SER A 139 14.55 8.11 -10.72
C SER A 139 15.79 7.37 -11.20
N GLN A 140 16.94 8.05 -11.21
CA GLN A 140 18.24 7.43 -11.51
C GLN A 140 18.69 6.43 -10.42
N ARG A 141 18.16 6.57 -9.20
CA ARG A 141 18.41 5.64 -8.09
C ARG A 141 17.39 4.49 -8.05
N GLY A 142 16.39 4.54 -8.92
CA GLY A 142 15.25 3.63 -8.96
C GLY A 142 14.92 3.21 -10.38
N GLN A 143 13.64 3.16 -10.69
CA GLN A 143 13.17 2.83 -12.03
C GLN A 143 13.17 4.07 -12.94
N LEU A 144 13.66 3.92 -14.18
CA LEU A 144 13.71 5.01 -15.16
C LEU A 144 12.36 5.27 -15.84
N TYR A 145 11.37 4.42 -15.62
CA TYR A 145 10.03 4.54 -16.19
C TYR A 145 9.03 5.15 -15.20
N CYS A 146 7.85 5.49 -15.71
CA CYS A 146 6.73 5.94 -14.91
C CYS A 146 5.75 4.78 -14.71
N SER A 147 5.29 4.57 -13.48
CA SER A 147 4.26 3.55 -13.17
C SER A 147 2.86 3.85 -13.72
N SER A 148 2.65 5.00 -14.36
CA SER A 148 1.41 5.43 -15.06
C SER A 148 0.14 5.61 -14.21
N ILE A 149 0.04 4.99 -13.04
CA ILE A 149 -1.19 4.95 -12.21
C ILE A 149 -1.11 5.83 -10.95
N CYS A 150 0.09 6.15 -10.47
CA CYS A 150 0.31 6.82 -9.17
C CYS A 150 -0.36 8.19 -9.04
N CYS A 151 -0.29 9.03 -10.07
CA CYS A 151 -0.99 10.31 -10.04
C CYS A 151 -2.50 10.15 -9.79
N MET A 152 -3.12 9.09 -10.28
CA MET A 152 -4.56 8.89 -10.20
C MET A 152 -4.99 8.19 -8.91
N TYR A 153 -4.28 7.13 -8.49
CA TYR A 153 -4.63 6.48 -7.22
C TYR A 153 -4.39 7.44 -6.05
N THR A 154 -3.39 8.32 -6.11
CA THR A 154 -3.17 9.30 -5.05
C THR A 154 -4.30 10.30 -4.95
N THR A 155 -4.79 10.84 -6.07
CA THR A 155 -5.96 11.73 -6.03
C THR A 155 -7.18 11.00 -5.49
N LYS A 156 -7.36 9.72 -5.84
CA LYS A 156 -8.42 8.88 -5.29
C LYS A 156 -8.26 8.70 -3.78
N GLU A 157 -7.08 8.30 -3.30
CA GLU A 157 -6.77 8.14 -1.88
C GLU A 157 -7.00 9.43 -1.10
N ALA A 158 -6.54 10.58 -1.61
CA ALA A 158 -6.74 11.88 -0.99
C ALA A 158 -8.24 12.28 -0.92
N ILE A 159 -9.02 11.98 -1.97
CA ILE A 159 -10.48 12.17 -1.96
C ILE A 159 -11.13 11.29 -0.89
N ILE A 160 -10.79 9.99 -0.84
CA ILE A 160 -11.36 9.07 0.14
C ILE A 160 -10.95 9.49 1.56
N ALA A 161 -9.70 9.90 1.78
CA ALA A 161 -9.23 10.42 3.07
C ALA A 161 -10.04 11.65 3.51
N TYR A 162 -10.32 12.58 2.59
CA TYR A 162 -11.20 13.72 2.86
C TYR A 162 -12.63 13.29 3.23
N GLU A 163 -13.20 12.26 2.59
CA GLU A 163 -14.54 11.75 2.94
C GLU A 163 -14.62 11.16 4.36
N HIS A 164 -13.49 10.78 4.97
CA HIS A 164 -13.42 10.36 6.38
C HIS A 164 -13.36 11.54 7.35
N ASN A 165 -12.87 12.69 6.87
CA ASN A 165 -12.82 13.94 7.62
C ASN A 165 -12.84 15.14 6.66
N ASN A 166 -14.00 15.80 6.54
CA ASN A 166 -14.24 16.89 5.58
C ASN A 166 -13.44 18.19 5.88
N GLU A 167 -12.56 18.18 6.88
CA GLU A 167 -11.62 19.27 7.17
C GLU A 167 -10.16 18.91 6.79
N LEU A 168 -9.92 17.66 6.38
CA LEU A 168 -8.58 17.17 6.05
C LEU A 168 -7.97 17.94 4.88
N GLU A 169 -6.70 18.32 5.00
CA GLU A 169 -5.91 18.93 3.94
C GLU A 169 -4.96 17.89 3.33
N SER A 170 -5.07 17.67 2.02
CA SER A 170 -4.15 16.79 1.29
C SER A 170 -3.17 17.61 0.46
N TYR A 171 -1.89 17.28 0.52
CA TYR A 171 -0.82 17.93 -0.23
C TYR A 171 -0.13 16.91 -1.14
N VAL A 172 -0.30 17.03 -2.45
CA VAL A 172 0.26 16.10 -3.43
C VAL A 172 1.50 16.73 -4.06
N PHE A 173 2.67 16.22 -3.72
CA PHE A 173 3.96 16.68 -4.23
C PHE A 173 4.30 15.93 -5.51
N TYR A 174 4.47 16.64 -6.62
CA TYR A 174 4.62 16.03 -7.95
C TYR A 174 5.63 16.74 -8.85
N ILE A 175 6.16 16.02 -9.84
CA ILE A 175 6.97 16.59 -10.93
C ILE A 175 6.07 16.95 -12.12
N ASP A 176 5.34 15.96 -12.64
CA ASP A 176 4.30 16.14 -13.66
C ASP A 176 3.06 15.32 -13.30
N MET A 177 1.87 15.90 -13.43
CA MET A 177 0.61 15.16 -13.27
C MET A 177 0.26 14.45 -14.58
N ARG A 178 0.19 13.12 -14.53
CA ARG A 178 -0.10 12.28 -15.71
C ARG A 178 -1.55 11.80 -15.73
N ALA A 179 -2.45 12.70 -16.15
CA ALA A 179 -3.89 12.45 -16.26
C ALA A 179 -4.32 12.07 -17.69
N GLY A 180 -3.71 11.04 -18.29
CA GLY A 180 -3.91 10.69 -19.70
C GLY A 180 -5.24 9.99 -20.04
N GLY A 181 -5.96 9.47 -19.05
CA GLY A 181 -7.21 8.73 -19.24
C GLY A 181 -8.43 9.62 -19.44
N LYS A 182 -9.51 9.04 -19.98
CA LYS A 182 -10.79 9.74 -20.15
C LYS A 182 -11.31 10.22 -18.79
N GLY A 183 -11.44 11.55 -18.65
CA GLY A 183 -11.97 12.17 -17.44
C GLY A 183 -10.93 12.41 -16.33
N PHE A 184 -9.69 11.97 -16.48
CA PHE A 184 -8.67 12.09 -15.42
C PHE A 184 -8.31 13.55 -15.11
N GLN A 185 -8.27 14.43 -16.13
CA GLN A 185 -8.05 15.86 -15.87
C GLN A 185 -9.20 16.49 -15.07
N LYS A 186 -10.45 16.06 -15.32
CA LYS A 186 -11.61 16.49 -14.52
C LYS A 186 -11.52 15.94 -13.10
N PHE A 187 -11.02 14.72 -12.93
CA PHE A 187 -10.83 14.09 -11.63
C PHE A 187 -9.80 14.84 -10.78
N LEU A 188 -8.66 15.26 -11.36
CA LEU A 188 -7.68 16.11 -10.67
C LEU A 188 -8.29 17.44 -10.22
N ARG A 189 -8.99 18.10 -11.14
CA ARG A 189 -9.65 19.38 -10.86
C ARG A 189 -10.69 19.24 -9.76
N ARG A 190 -11.51 18.18 -9.81
CA ARG A 190 -12.48 17.85 -8.76
C ARG A 190 -11.78 17.72 -7.40
N GLY A 191 -10.66 17.01 -7.35
CA GLY A 191 -9.87 16.90 -6.12
C GLY A 191 -9.47 18.25 -5.51
N ALA A 192 -9.04 19.19 -6.35
CA ALA A 192 -8.66 20.53 -5.89
C ALA A 192 -9.86 21.41 -5.50
N GLU A 193 -10.95 21.35 -6.28
CA GLU A 193 -12.11 22.23 -6.12
C GLU A 193 -13.06 21.76 -5.00
N GLU A 194 -13.19 20.45 -4.79
CA GLU A 194 -14.22 19.85 -3.93
C GLU A 194 -13.67 19.10 -2.71
N TYR A 195 -12.40 18.66 -2.71
CA TYR A 195 -11.84 17.74 -1.69
C TYR A 195 -10.55 18.26 -1.03
N ASN A 196 -10.32 19.57 -1.08
CA ASN A 196 -9.21 20.24 -0.38
C ASN A 196 -7.81 19.65 -0.70
N ILE A 197 -7.60 19.25 -1.96
CA ILE A 197 -6.31 18.72 -2.44
C ILE A 197 -5.47 19.85 -3.04
N LYS A 198 -4.29 20.07 -2.47
CA LYS A 198 -3.27 21.01 -2.97
C LYS A 198 -2.22 20.25 -3.75
N TYR A 199 -2.19 20.44 -5.06
CA TYR A 199 -1.13 19.89 -5.91
C TYR A 199 0.05 20.84 -5.95
N ILE A 200 1.21 20.41 -5.46
CA ILE A 200 2.42 21.22 -5.35
C ILE A 200 3.48 20.67 -6.29
N LYS A 201 3.77 21.43 -7.35
CA LYS A 201 4.86 21.07 -8.27
C LYS A 201 6.19 21.28 -7.58
N SER A 202 6.90 20.19 -7.31
CA SER A 202 8.02 20.21 -6.37
C SER A 202 8.94 19.01 -6.51
N LYS A 203 10.09 19.13 -5.84
CA LYS A 203 10.99 18.01 -5.60
C LYS A 203 11.31 17.90 -4.12
N ILE A 204 11.10 16.71 -3.58
CA ILE A 204 11.38 16.41 -2.17
C ILE A 204 12.89 16.29 -1.96
N SER A 205 13.38 16.90 -0.88
CA SER A 205 14.77 16.80 -0.43
C SER A 205 14.92 15.67 0.58
N HIS A 206 14.24 15.77 1.72
CA HIS A 206 14.30 14.80 2.82
C HIS A 206 13.11 15.00 3.77
N ILE A 207 12.94 14.04 4.68
CA ILE A 207 11.89 14.04 5.72
C ILE A 207 12.52 13.86 7.09
N GLU A 208 12.10 14.70 8.02
CA GLU A 208 12.41 14.62 9.45
C GLU A 208 11.10 14.50 10.24
N VAL A 209 11.18 14.39 11.56
CA VAL A 209 10.01 14.42 12.44
C VAL A 209 10.18 15.47 13.51
N ASP A 210 9.08 16.05 13.98
CA ASP A 210 9.06 16.92 15.15
C ASP A 210 9.07 16.10 16.47
N GLU A 211 8.95 16.81 17.59
CA GLU A 211 8.88 16.20 18.94
C GLU A 211 7.63 15.35 19.21
N ASN A 212 6.64 15.38 18.31
CA ASN A 212 5.38 14.63 18.38
C ASN A 212 5.28 13.58 17.25
N ASP A 213 6.42 13.20 16.67
CA ASP A 213 6.53 12.25 15.55
C ASP A 213 5.76 12.66 14.28
N ASN A 214 5.47 13.96 14.10
CA ASN A 214 4.85 14.46 12.88
C ASN A 214 5.90 14.66 11.79
N PRO A 215 5.72 14.10 10.58
CA PRO A 215 6.66 14.32 9.49
C PRO A 215 6.78 15.79 9.07
N ILE A 216 8.02 16.26 8.93
CA ILE A 216 8.38 17.56 8.36
C ILE A 216 9.04 17.30 7.00
N ILE A 217 8.40 17.78 5.94
CA ILE A 217 8.85 17.58 4.55
C ILE A 217 9.58 18.83 4.09
N THR A 218 10.86 18.69 3.74
CA THR A 218 11.62 19.74 3.08
C THR A 218 11.57 19.54 1.57
N TYR A 219 11.10 20.54 0.83
CA TYR A 219 10.93 20.47 -0.63
C TYR A 219 11.29 21.78 -1.32
N GLU A 220 11.71 21.67 -2.58
CA GLU A 220 11.83 22.81 -3.50
C GLU A 220 10.49 23.02 -4.21
N ASP A 221 9.90 24.19 -4.03
CA ASP A 221 8.69 24.63 -4.74
C ASP A 221 9.08 25.19 -6.11
N TYR A 222 8.60 24.59 -7.19
CA TYR A 222 8.99 24.99 -8.54
C TYR A 222 8.31 26.28 -9.00
N GLU A 223 7.22 26.69 -8.37
CA GLU A 223 6.55 27.94 -8.72
C GLU A 223 7.26 29.14 -8.11
N THR A 224 7.72 29.01 -6.86
CA THR A 224 8.42 30.09 -6.16
C THR A 224 9.93 29.99 -6.22
N SER A 225 10.49 28.84 -6.62
CA SER A 225 11.93 28.54 -6.55
C SER A 225 12.52 28.68 -5.14
N GLU A 226 11.72 28.39 -4.11
CA GLU A 226 12.13 28.46 -2.71
C GLU A 226 12.15 27.07 -2.09
N ILE A 227 13.03 26.89 -1.10
CA ILE A 227 13.01 25.72 -0.23
C ILE A 227 12.00 26.01 0.89
N LYS A 228 10.99 25.16 1.00
CA LYS A 228 9.93 25.25 2.00
C LYS A 228 9.89 24.01 2.86
N GLN A 229 9.27 24.14 4.03
CA GLN A 229 8.96 23.05 4.94
C GLN A 229 7.46 22.97 5.15
N LEU A 230 6.94 21.74 5.24
CA LEU A 230 5.55 21.47 5.60
C LEU A 230 5.50 20.33 6.62
N THR A 231 4.95 20.63 7.80
CA THR A 231 4.61 19.62 8.80
C THR A 231 3.23 19.04 8.50
N VAL A 232 3.14 17.70 8.51
CA VAL A 232 1.91 16.93 8.28
C VAL A 232 1.75 15.85 9.34
N ASP A 233 0.57 15.25 9.43
CA ASP A 233 0.29 14.17 10.38
C ASP A 233 0.65 12.79 9.79
N LEU A 234 0.62 12.66 8.46
CA LEU A 234 0.89 11.42 7.74
C LEU A 234 1.56 11.72 6.39
N VAL A 235 2.57 10.92 6.03
CA VAL A 235 3.16 10.91 4.69
C VAL A 235 2.83 9.59 4.00
N VAL A 236 2.45 9.68 2.72
CA VAL A 236 2.08 8.55 1.87
C VAL A 236 3.00 8.50 0.67
N LEU A 237 3.71 7.39 0.50
CA LEU A 237 4.67 7.17 -0.57
C LEU A 237 3.99 6.48 -1.76
N ALA A 238 3.88 7.18 -2.89
CA ALA A 238 3.34 6.62 -4.12
C ALA A 238 4.41 5.78 -4.84
N THR A 239 4.57 4.53 -4.40
CA THR A 239 5.65 3.62 -4.82
C THR A 239 5.52 3.15 -6.26
N CYS A 240 6.67 2.80 -6.85
CA CYS A 240 6.77 2.30 -8.21
C CYS A 240 6.18 0.89 -8.33
N ILE A 241 5.45 0.62 -9.41
CA ILE A 241 5.12 -0.76 -9.81
C ILE A 241 6.33 -1.41 -10.49
N ILE A 242 6.53 -2.70 -10.26
CA ILE A 242 7.57 -3.53 -10.87
C ILE A 242 6.95 -4.84 -11.38
N PRO A 243 7.61 -5.58 -12.29
CA PRO A 243 7.17 -6.93 -12.64
C PRO A 243 7.06 -7.81 -11.38
N SER A 244 6.08 -8.72 -11.36
CA SER A 244 5.91 -9.64 -10.23
C SER A 244 7.22 -10.38 -9.95
N ARG A 245 7.62 -10.38 -8.68
CA ARG A 245 8.84 -11.04 -8.19
C ARG A 245 8.77 -12.53 -8.52
N GLY A 246 9.90 -13.10 -8.90
CA GLY A 246 10.01 -14.51 -9.30
C GLY A 246 9.53 -14.82 -10.72
N ILE A 247 9.00 -13.84 -11.46
CA ILE A 247 8.70 -13.99 -12.90
C ILE A 247 9.87 -13.42 -13.70
N TYR A 248 10.56 -14.30 -14.43
CA TYR A 248 11.69 -13.96 -15.29
C TYR A 248 11.31 -14.16 -16.76
N LYS A 249 11.99 -13.43 -17.64
CA LYS A 249 11.88 -13.59 -19.09
C LYS A 249 12.69 -14.78 -19.60
#